data_AF-A0A6G3UUB8-F1
#
_entry.id   AF-A0A6G3UUB8-F1
#
_cell.length_a   1.000
_cell.length_b   1.000
_cell.length_c   1.000
_cell.angle_alpha   90.00
_cell.angle_beta   90.00
_cell.angle_gamma   90.00
#
_symmetry.space_group_name_H-M   'P 1'
#
loop_
_entity.id
_entity.type
_entity.pdbx_description
1 polymer ?
#
loop_
_entity_poly.entity_id
_entity_poly.type
_entity_poly.pdbx_seq_one_letter_code
_entity_poly.pdbx_strand_id
1 'polypeptide(L)' 'MTGRVEVVRAGALTTVQDAGRGGWAHLGVPRSGALDAP' A
#
# COMPACT_ATOMS: atom_id res chain seq x y z
N MET A 1 11.30 -18.45 -0.76
CA MET A 1 10.04 -19.08 -0.32
C MET A 1 8.91 -18.47 -1.12
N THR A 2 8.05 -19.28 -1.73
CA THR A 2 6.81 -18.80 -2.35
C THR A 2 5.64 -19.19 -1.46
N GLY A 3 4.84 -18.20 -1.06
CA GLY A 3 3.57 -18.39 -0.36
C GLY A 3 2.47 -17.68 -1.14
N ARG A 4 1.25 -18.24 -1.15
CA ARG A 4 0.06 -17.62 -1.72
C ARG A 4 -0.96 -17.38 -0.62
N VAL A 5 -1.69 -16.28 -0.74
CA VAL A 5 -2.80 -15.93 0.15
C VAL A 5 -4.07 -15.85 -0.69
N GLU A 6 -5.14 -16.48 -0.20
CA GLU A 6 -6.49 -16.39 -0.78
C GLU A 6 -7.31 -15.37 0.01
N VAL A 7 -7.96 -14.44 -0.70
CA VAL A 7 -8.85 -13.46 -0.07
C VAL A 7 -10.26 -14.05 -0.01
N VAL A 8 -10.61 -14.64 1.14
CA VAL A 8 -11.96 -15.20 1.36
C VAL A 8 -13.02 -14.14 1.71
N ARG A 9 -12.59 -12.95 2.18
CA ARG A 9 -13.43 -11.76 2.43
C ARG A 9 -12.56 -10.49 2.50
N ALA A 10 -12.85 -9.47 1.68
CA ALA A 10 -12.00 -8.28 1.55
C ALA A 10 -12.36 -7.08 2.44
N GLY A 11 -13.54 -7.05 3.08
CA GLY A 11 -13.99 -5.87 3.84
C GLY A 11 -14.27 -4.64 2.96
N ALA A 12 -14.32 -3.45 3.55
CA ALA A 12 -14.70 -2.22 2.85
C ALA A 12 -13.62 -1.68 1.91
N LEU A 13 -12.35 -1.71 2.34
CA LEU A 13 -11.21 -1.25 1.55
C LEU A 13 -9.93 -1.95 2.02
N THR A 14 -9.49 -2.97 1.26
CA THR A 14 -8.23 -3.68 1.51
C THR A 14 -7.26 -3.38 0.39
N THR A 15 -6.10 -2.83 0.74
CA THR A 15 -5.04 -2.46 -0.21
C THR A 15 -3.70 -2.99 0.27
N VAL A 16 -2.84 -3.38 -0.66
CA VAL A 16 -1.42 -3.62 -0.35
C VAL A 16 -0.75 -2.26 -0.20
N GLN A 17 -0.08 -2.04 0.92
CA GLN A 17 0.72 -0.84 1.17
C GLN A 17 2.11 -1.25 1.66
N ASP A 18 3.11 -0.47 1.25
CA ASP A 18 4.49 -0.54 1.72
C ASP A 18 4.86 0.78 2.42
N ALA A 19 6.15 1.12 2.48
CA ALA A 19 6.63 2.37 3.06
C ALA A 19 6.32 3.62 2.18
N GLY A 20 5.70 3.45 1.02
CA GLY A 20 5.36 4.52 0.09
C GLY A 20 6.45 4.83 -0.93
N ARG A 21 6.30 5.98 -1.60
CA ARG A 21 7.06 6.43 -2.78
C ARG A 21 7.40 7.92 -2.73
N GLY A 22 8.04 8.34 -1.64
CA GLY A 22 8.51 9.73 -1.48
C GLY A 22 9.50 10.17 -2.58
N GLY A 23 9.63 11.48 -2.79
CA GLY A 23 10.58 12.09 -3.74
C GLY A 23 9.99 12.56 -5.08
N TRP A 24 8.76 12.14 -5.39
CA TRP A 24 8.14 12.34 -6.72
C TRP A 24 7.00 13.38 -6.75
N ALA A 25 6.84 14.16 -5.68
CA ALA A 25 5.76 15.15 -5.58
C ALA A 25 5.80 16.21 -6.70
N HIS A 26 7.01 16.54 -7.19
CA HIS A 26 7.20 17.47 -8.31
C HIS A 26 6.63 16.96 -9.64
N LEU A 27 6.41 15.64 -9.77
CA LEU A 27 5.73 15.01 -10.89
C LEU A 27 4.25 14.72 -10.58
N GLY A 28 3.74 15.17 -9.44
CA GLY A 28 2.37 14.91 -9.00
C GLY A 28 2.14 13.52 -8.41
N VAL A 29 3.19 12.75 -8.10
CA VAL A 29 3.04 11.42 -7.50
C VAL A 29 2.87 11.55 -5.97
N PRO A 30 1.78 11.04 -5.38
CA PRO A 30 1.56 11.10 -3.94
C PRO A 30 2.44 10.11 -3.18
N ARG A 31 2.66 10.36 -1.88
CA ARG A 31 3.50 9.49 -1.02
C ARG A 31 3.02 8.04 -0.94
N SER A 32 1.72 7.76 -0.97
CA SER A 32 1.15 6.42 -0.71
C SER A 32 1.64 5.83 0.64
N GLY A 33 1.55 4.51 0.81
CA GLY A 33 2.03 3.79 1.98
C GLY A 33 0.93 3.56 3.00
N ALA A 34 1.32 3.00 4.15
CA ALA A 34 0.42 2.87 5.29
C ALA A 34 -0.12 4.25 5.71
N LEU A 35 -1.43 4.34 5.96
CA LEU A 35 -2.06 5.59 6.40
C LEU A 35 -1.55 6.03 7.78
N ASP A 36 -1.35 5.04 8.66
CA ASP A 36 -0.81 5.20 10.01
C ASP A 36 0.56 4.51 10.06
N ALA A 37 1.61 5.30 9.82
CA ALA A 37 2.99 4.86 9.87
C ALA A 37 3.59 5.17 11.26
N PRO A 38 4.64 4.43 11.71
CA PRO A 38 5.27 4.64 13.01
C PRO A 38 5.73 6.06 13.31
#